data_AF-A0A3C0ILP1-F1
#
_entry.id   AF-A0A3C0ILP1-F1
#
_cell.length_a   1.000
_cell.length_b   1.000
_cell.length_c   1.000
_cell.angle_alpha   90.00
_cell.angle_beta   90.00
_cell.angle_gamma   90.00
#
_symmetry.space_group_name_H-M   'P 1'
#
loop_
_entity.id
_entity.type
_entity.pdbx_description
1 polymer ?
#
loop_
_entity_poly.entity_id
_entity_poly.type
_entity_poly.pdbx_seq_one_letter_code
_entity_poly.pdbx_strand_id
1 'polypeptide(L)'
;LRKYLTVKNIRQLGTIVAFEVSTGEKSYLNNISAWITQYCMQRGVYIRPLGNTVYWMPPYCITPHEYDTMLSVITDMLTNLPKE
;
A
#
# COMPACT_ATOMS: atom_id res chain seq x y z
N LEU A 1 8.51 -5.87 0.30
CA LEU A 1 8.56 -4.39 0.41
C LEU A 1 9.94 -3.79 0.15
N ARG A 2 11.01 -4.24 0.83
CA ARG A 2 12.37 -3.67 0.70
C ARG A 2 12.95 -3.61 -0.72
N LYS A 3 12.45 -4.44 -1.65
CA LYS A 3 12.86 -4.44 -3.07
C LYS A 3 12.39 -3.22 -3.86
N TYR A 4 11.41 -2.46 -3.37
CA TYR A 4 10.85 -1.30 -4.07
C TYR A 4 11.55 -0.02 -3.61
N LEU A 5 12.23 0.68 -4.53
CA LEU A 5 12.95 1.94 -4.22
C LEU A 5 12.02 3.06 -3.74
N THR A 6 10.75 3.02 -4.19
CA THR A 6 9.68 3.92 -3.81
C THR A 6 9.18 3.71 -2.39
N VAL A 7 9.55 2.60 -1.72
CA VAL A 7 9.11 2.29 -0.36
C VAL A 7 10.16 2.73 0.67
N LYS A 8 9.72 3.51 1.67
CA LYS A 8 10.54 4.04 2.77
C LYS A 8 9.92 3.74 4.13
N ASN A 9 10.70 3.87 5.21
CA ASN A 9 10.23 3.83 6.59
C ASN A 9 9.28 2.64 6.92
N ILE A 10 9.65 1.44 6.44
CA ILE A 10 8.91 0.20 6.70
C ILE A 10 8.97 -0.10 8.20
N ARG A 11 7.80 -0.26 8.81
CA ARG A 11 7.62 -0.61 10.22
C ARG A 11 6.52 -1.66 10.35
N GLN A 12 6.70 -2.58 11.28
CA GLN A 12 5.79 -3.69 11.51
C GLN A 12 5.69 -3.99 13.01
N LEU A 13 4.47 -4.27 13.47
CA LEU A 13 4.19 -4.83 14.79
C LEU A 13 3.07 -5.87 14.65
N GLY A 14 3.41 -7.14 14.86
CA GLY A 14 2.46 -8.25 14.62
C GLY A 14 1.96 -8.25 13.17
N THR A 15 0.64 -8.25 13.00
CA THR A 15 -0.04 -8.20 11.69
C THR A 15 -0.17 -6.80 11.11
N ILE A 16 0.21 -5.76 11.86
CA ILE A 16 0.14 -4.37 11.43
C ILE A 16 1.44 -4.03 10.70
N VAL A 17 1.32 -3.56 9.46
CA VAL A 17 2.46 -3.08 8.67
C VAL A 17 2.15 -1.69 8.16
N ALA A 18 3.13 -0.79 8.24
CA ALA A 18 3.05 0.54 7.65
C ALA A 18 4.38 0.89 6.96
N PHE A 19 4.30 1.69 5.91
CA PHE A 19 5.44 2.18 5.16
C PHE A 19 5.04 3.44 4.40
N GLU A 20 6.03 4.20 3.97
CA GLU A 20 5.84 5.39 3.15
C GLU A 20 6.11 5.06 1.69
N VAL A 21 5.29 5.62 0.80
CA VAL A 21 5.51 5.60 -0.64
C VAL A 21 6.07 6.96 -1.08
N SER A 22 7.10 6.95 -1.93
CA SER A 22 7.70 8.15 -2.52
C SER A 22 7.76 8.00 -4.03
N THR A 23 7.17 8.95 -4.76
CA THR A 23 7.08 8.98 -6.22
C THR A 23 7.94 10.06 -6.88
N GLY A 24 8.82 10.74 -6.13
CA GLY A 24 9.78 11.70 -6.69
C GLY A 24 9.57 13.15 -6.28
N GLU A 25 8.32 13.63 -6.12
CA GLU A 25 8.03 15.00 -5.67
C GLU A 25 6.94 15.10 -4.59
N LYS A 26 7.07 16.11 -3.71
CA LYS A 26 6.13 16.41 -2.62
C LYS A 26 4.75 16.84 -3.10
N SER A 27 4.62 17.33 -4.35
CA SER A 27 3.37 17.86 -4.90
C SER A 27 2.28 16.78 -5.07
N TYR A 28 2.68 15.55 -5.43
CA TYR A 28 1.76 14.43 -5.64
C TYR A 28 1.27 13.76 -4.36
N LEU A 29 1.78 14.13 -3.18
CA LEU A 29 1.41 13.52 -1.89
C LEU A 29 -0.10 13.63 -1.61
N ASN A 30 -0.76 14.67 -2.10
CA ASN A 30 -2.21 14.84 -1.94
C ASN A 30 -3.03 13.89 -2.82
N ASN A 31 -2.53 13.51 -4.00
CA ASN A 31 -3.25 12.67 -4.96
C ASN A 31 -2.90 11.18 -4.86
N ILE A 32 -1.72 10.85 -4.32
CA ILE A 32 -1.26 9.45 -4.26
C ILE A 32 -2.14 8.59 -3.35
N SER A 33 -2.65 9.15 -2.24
CA SER A 33 -3.54 8.44 -1.31
C SER A 33 -4.86 8.02 -1.99
N ALA A 34 -5.46 8.94 -2.76
CA ALA A 34 -6.67 8.69 -3.53
C ALA A 34 -6.42 7.65 -4.62
N TRP A 35 -5.32 7.78 -5.36
CA TRP A 35 -4.94 6.80 -6.38
C TRP A 35 -4.74 5.40 -5.78
N ILE A 36 -3.98 5.27 -4.70
CA ILE A 36 -3.73 3.98 -4.03
C ILE A 36 -5.06 3.37 -3.55
N THR A 37 -5.91 4.19 -2.92
CA THR A 37 -7.23 3.74 -2.43
C THR A 37 -8.07 3.19 -3.57
N GLN A 38 -8.21 3.94 -4.67
CA GLN A 38 -9.00 3.52 -5.83
C GLN A 38 -8.41 2.27 -6.50
N TYR A 39 -7.09 2.24 -6.69
CA TYR A 39 -6.39 1.13 -7.35
C TYR A 39 -6.60 -0.19 -6.62
N CYS A 40 -6.45 -0.19 -5.29
CA CYS A 40 -6.67 -1.39 -4.47
C CYS A 40 -8.15 -1.75 -4.38
N MET A 41 -9.04 -0.76 -4.22
CA MET A 41 -10.47 -0.98 -4.08
C MET A 41 -11.09 -1.62 -5.32
N GLN A 42 -10.65 -1.21 -6.52
CA GLN A 42 -11.06 -1.84 -7.78
C GLN A 42 -10.66 -3.32 -7.90
N ARG A 43 -9.70 -3.79 -7.09
CA ARG A 43 -9.22 -5.17 -7.03
C ARG A 43 -9.73 -5.91 -5.78
N GLY A 44 -10.76 -5.38 -5.11
CA GLY A 44 -11.38 -6.01 -3.94
C GLY A 44 -10.62 -5.86 -2.63
N VAL A 45 -9.59 -5.00 -2.59
CA VAL A 45 -8.78 -4.78 -1.39
C VAL A 45 -8.93 -3.34 -0.92
N TYR A 46 -9.55 -3.15 0.25
CA TYR A 46 -9.73 -1.81 0.80
C TYR A 46 -8.55 -1.41 1.69
N ILE A 47 -7.79 -0.40 1.25
CA ILE A 47 -6.68 0.21 1.99
C ILE A 47 -6.95 1.71 2.10
N ARG A 48 -6.65 2.30 3.28
CA ARG A 48 -6.83 3.72 3.55
C ARG A 48 -5.48 4.37 3.89
N PRO A 49 -4.75 4.92 2.90
CA PRO A 49 -3.50 5.61 3.18
C PRO A 49 -3.72 6.87 4.03
N LEU A 50 -2.70 7.25 4.79
CA LEU A 50 -2.61 8.52 5.51
C LEU A 50 -1.52 9.37 4.86
N GLY A 51 -1.91 10.26 3.96
CA GLY A 51 -0.97 10.92 3.06
C GLY A 51 -0.24 9.89 2.20
N ASN A 52 1.09 9.84 2.28
CA ASN A 52 1.89 8.82 1.60
C ASN A 52 2.16 7.56 2.44
N THR A 53 1.68 7.51 3.68
CA THR A 53 1.79 6.32 4.50
C THR A 53 0.72 5.33 4.08
N VAL A 54 1.16 4.18 3.57
CA VAL A 54 0.30 3.02 3.33
C VAL A 54 0.44 2.07 4.51
N TYR A 55 -0.68 1.54 4.97
CA TYR A 55 -0.68 0.54 6.03
C TYR A 55 -1.76 -0.50 5.80
N TRP A 56 -1.58 -1.66 6.41
CA TRP A 56 -2.62 -2.67 6.54
C TRP A 56 -2.62 -3.27 7.94
N MET A 57 -3.82 -3.61 8.39
CA MET A 57 -4.10 -4.32 9.63
C MET A 57 -5.27 -5.26 9.35
N PRO A 58 -5.01 -6.45 8.80
CA PRO A 58 -6.06 -7.41 8.52
C PRO A 58 -6.72 -7.87 9.82
N PRO A 59 -7.99 -8.30 9.76
CA PRO A 59 -8.66 -8.91 10.90
C PRO A 59 -7.92 -10.20 11.31
N TYR A 60 -7.98 -10.58 12.59
CA TYR A 60 -7.29 -11.79 13.08
C TYR A 60 -7.86 -13.09 12.52
N CYS A 61 -9.07 -13.06 11.95
CA CYS A 61 -9.68 -14.18 11.26
C CYS A 61 -9.36 -14.25 9.76
N ILE A 62 -8.46 -13.39 9.24
CA ILE A 62 -8.08 -13.42 7.82
C ILE A 62 -7.54 -14.79 7.43
N THR A 63 -8.02 -15.32 6.31
CA THR A 63 -7.53 -16.58 5.76
C THR A 63 -6.20 -16.38 5.01
N PRO A 64 -5.38 -17.43 4.84
CA PRO A 64 -4.18 -17.35 4.02
C PRO A 64 -4.46 -16.84 2.60
N HIS A 65 -5.57 -17.27 2.00
CA HIS A 65 -5.96 -16.88 0.64
C HIS A 65 -6.32 -15.38 0.53
N GLU A 66 -7.07 -14.84 1.50
CA GLU A 66 -7.37 -13.40 1.55
C GLU A 66 -6.12 -12.57 1.79
N TYR A 67 -5.22 -13.06 2.65
CA TYR A 67 -3.94 -12.41 2.92
C TYR A 67 -3.05 -12.38 1.66
N ASP A 68 -2.96 -13.49 0.93
CA ASP A 68 -2.22 -13.57 -0.34
C ASP A 68 -2.83 -12.65 -1.39
N THR A 69 -4.16 -12.57 -1.46
CA THR A 69 -4.87 -11.63 -2.35
C THR A 69 -4.52 -10.18 -2.01
N MET A 70 -4.58 -9.81 -0.73
CA MET A 70 -4.19 -8.49 -0.25
C MET A 70 -2.74 -8.17 -0.62
N LEU A 71 -1.81 -9.09 -0.35
CA LEU A 71 -0.39 -8.90 -0.69
C LEU A 71 -0.16 -8.76 -2.20
N SER A 72 -0.83 -9.59 -3.01
CA SER A 72 -0.77 -9.52 -4.47
C SER A 72 -1.16 -8.14 -4.98
N VAL A 73 -2.32 -7.63 -4.55
CA VAL A 73 -2.81 -6.30 -4.93
C VAL A 73 -1.86 -5.19 -4.48
N ILE A 74 -1.31 -5.27 -3.25
CA ILE A 74 -0.34 -4.28 -2.77
C ILE A 74 0.95 -4.32 -3.60
N THR A 75 1.43 -5.51 -3.98
CA THR A 75 2.63 -5.61 -4.81
C THR A 75 2.41 -5.14 -6.24
N ASP A 76 1.24 -5.39 -6.81
CA ASP A 76 0.80 -4.88 -8.12
C ASP A 76 0.72 -3.35 -8.09
N MET A 77 0.10 -2.80 -7.04
CA MET A 77 0.01 -1.36 -6.79
C MET A 77 1.39 -0.70 -6.73
N LEU A 78 2.34 -1.28 -5.99
CA LEU A 78 3.70 -0.75 -5.88
C LEU A 78 4.48 -0.78 -7.20
N THR A 79 4.14 -1.71 -8.10
CA THR A 79 4.77 -1.84 -9.43
C THR A 79 4.17 -0.83 -10.43
N ASN A 80 2.89 -0.52 -10.27
CA ASN A 80 2.12 0.37 -11.14
C ASN A 80 1.85 1.75 -10.53
N LEU A 81 2.61 2.13 -9.50
CA LEU A 81 2.58 3.49 -8.98
C LEU A 81 2.70 4.47 -10.16
N PRO A 82 1.89 5.53 -10.20
CA PRO A 82 1.97 6.51 -11.26
C PRO A 82 3.40 7.05 -11.28
N LYS A 83 4.09 6.78 -12.40
CA LYS A 83 5.39 7.32 -12.73
C LYS A 83 5.13 8.59 -13.54
N GLU A 84 5.93 9.62 -13.30
CA GLU A 84 6.09 10.66 -14.32
C GLU A 84 6.73 10.07 -15.58
#